data_AF-A0A7J4GNA8-F1
#
_entry.id   AF-A0A7J4GNA8-F1
#
_cell.length_a   1.000
_cell.length_b   1.000
_cell.length_c   1.000
_cell.angle_alpha   90.00
_cell.angle_beta   90.00
_cell.angle_gamma   90.00
#
_symmetry.space_group_name_H-M   'P 1'
#
loop_
_entity.id
_entity.type
_entity.pdbx_description
1 polymer ?
#
loop_
_entity_poly.entity_id
_entity_poly.type
_entity_poly.pdbx_seq_one_letter_code
_entity_poly.pdbx_strand_id
1 'polypeptide(L)'
;MRSENKESANPSSPEESHAAFTASATHIEEVRTIHAKVMRNTGLVAETHLSQIAPSRIIEWLTDELNGVSDANGIRLPLMGLTPDDVDVSVSTDNGISSLKLSLGDHIERVVPLPLGVVNVSTEWNEGNLEIKFLSDSA
;
A
#
# COMPACT_ATOMS: atom_id res chain seq x y z
N MET A 1 -1.94 67.78 -12.15
CA MET A 1 -1.21 66.50 -12.18
C MET A 1 -1.58 65.77 -10.90
N ARG A 2 -2.46 64.78 -11.00
CA ARG A 2 -3.13 64.15 -9.86
C ARG A 2 -2.53 62.75 -9.72
N SER A 3 -1.78 62.57 -8.64
CA SER A 3 -1.14 61.31 -8.28
C SER A 3 -2.22 60.28 -7.96
N GLU A 4 -2.30 59.19 -8.72
CA GLU A 4 -3.06 58.02 -8.32
C GLU A 4 -2.10 57.01 -7.71
N ASN A 5 -2.39 56.75 -6.43
CA ASN A 5 -1.69 55.91 -5.49
C ASN A 5 -1.68 54.47 -6.02
N LYS A 6 -0.52 53.82 -6.04
CA LYS A 6 -0.46 52.36 -6.10
C LYS A 6 -1.07 51.82 -4.81
N GLU A 7 -2.34 51.46 -4.87
CA GLU A 7 -3.00 50.67 -3.83
C GLU A 7 -2.38 49.27 -3.87
N SER A 8 -1.38 49.04 -3.02
CA SER A 8 -0.89 47.72 -2.72
C SER A 8 -2.04 46.97 -2.04
N ALA A 9 -2.74 46.13 -2.80
CA ALA A 9 -3.81 45.28 -2.29
C ALA A 9 -3.29 44.45 -1.13
N ASN A 10 -3.67 44.83 0.09
CA ASN A 10 -3.39 44.08 1.30
C ASN A 10 -4.38 42.90 1.32
N PRO A 11 -3.93 41.63 1.40
CA PRO A 11 -4.84 40.49 1.45
C PRO A 11 -5.81 40.67 2.63
N SER A 12 -7.10 40.66 2.33
CA SER A 12 -8.15 41.14 3.24
C SER A 12 -8.77 40.03 4.09
N SER A 13 -8.32 38.77 3.89
CA SER A 13 -8.60 37.63 4.77
C SER A 13 -7.30 36.91 5.19
N PRO A 14 -7.25 36.31 6.41
CA PRO A 14 -6.20 35.38 6.80
C PRO A 14 -5.95 34.26 5.78
N GLU A 15 -7.00 33.80 5.11
CA GLU A 15 -6.92 32.75 4.08
C GLU A 15 -6.11 33.19 2.85
N GLU A 16 -6.30 34.43 2.40
CA GLU A 16 -5.54 35.01 1.29
C GLU A 16 -4.08 35.24 1.66
N SER A 17 -3.81 35.61 2.92
CA SER A 17 -2.45 35.75 3.45
C SER A 17 -1.73 34.40 3.53
N HIS A 18 -2.43 33.35 3.97
CA HIS A 18 -1.91 31.98 3.99
C HIS A 18 -1.67 31.44 2.57
N ALA A 19 -2.56 31.73 1.62
CA ALA A 19 -2.39 31.34 0.23
C ALA A 19 -1.18 32.02 -0.43
N ALA A 20 -1.02 33.34 -0.24
CA ALA A 20 0.13 34.09 -0.74
C ALA A 20 1.45 33.62 -0.11
N PHE A 21 1.46 33.36 1.21
CA PHE A 21 2.62 32.82 1.91
C PHE A 21 3.01 31.44 1.37
N THR A 22 2.05 30.53 1.22
CA THR A 22 2.26 29.17 0.70
C THR A 22 2.80 29.19 -0.74
N ALA A 23 2.29 30.10 -1.58
CA ALA A 23 2.77 30.27 -2.96
C ALA A 23 4.21 30.81 -3.06
N SER A 24 4.67 31.56 -2.05
CA SER A 24 6.01 32.15 -2.02
C SER A 24 7.07 31.28 -1.30
N ALA A 25 6.64 30.28 -0.54
CA ALA A 25 7.52 29.50 0.34
C ALA A 25 8.02 28.21 -0.35
N THR A 26 8.92 28.35 -1.32
CA THR A 26 9.51 27.23 -2.08
C THR A 26 10.13 26.14 -1.20
N HIS A 27 10.71 26.52 -0.06
CA HIS A 27 11.32 25.59 0.89
C HIS A 27 10.31 24.68 1.62
N ILE A 28 9.05 25.10 1.77
CA ILE A 28 8.01 24.26 2.39
C ILE A 28 7.61 23.12 1.47
N GLU A 29 7.59 23.36 0.16
CA GLU A 29 7.29 22.32 -0.82
C GLU A 29 8.42 21.29 -0.91
N GLU A 30 9.67 21.74 -0.78
CA GLU A 30 10.84 20.86 -0.66
C GLU A 30 10.74 19.97 0.59
N VAL A 31 10.40 20.55 1.76
CA VAL A 31 10.20 19.80 3.00
C VAL A 31 9.04 18.82 2.89
N ARG A 32 7.92 19.19 2.25
CA ARG A 32 6.79 18.28 2.00
C ARG A 32 7.17 17.13 1.08
N THR A 33 7.94 17.42 0.04
CA THR A 33 8.45 16.41 -0.91
C THR A 33 9.41 15.44 -0.21
N ILE A 34 10.34 15.97 0.59
CA ILE A 34 11.27 15.16 1.37
C ILE A 34 10.50 14.35 2.42
N HIS A 35 9.51 14.92 3.11
CA HIS A 35 8.67 14.22 4.07
C HIS A 35 7.89 13.09 3.42
N ALA A 36 7.24 13.33 2.28
CA ALA A 36 6.53 12.29 1.53
C ALA A 36 7.47 11.16 1.09
N LYS A 37 8.69 11.51 0.66
CA LYS A 37 9.73 10.53 0.31
C LYS A 37 10.22 9.74 1.53
N VAL A 38 10.42 10.39 2.67
CA VAL A 38 10.83 9.75 3.92
C VAL A 38 9.71 8.86 4.46
N MET A 39 8.45 9.29 4.39
CA MET A 39 7.29 8.50 4.82
C MET A 39 7.12 7.24 3.95
N ARG A 40 7.33 7.36 2.63
CA ARG A 40 7.38 6.21 1.71
C ARG A 40 8.54 5.27 2.03
N ASN A 41 9.73 5.81 2.26
CA ASN A 41 10.92 5.01 2.54
C ASN A 41 10.88 4.35 3.94
N THR A 42 10.31 5.01 4.94
CA THR A 42 10.11 4.44 6.28
C THR A 42 9.03 3.37 6.30
N GLY A 43 7.99 3.52 5.47
CA GLY A 43 7.06 2.43 5.14
C GLY A 43 7.80 1.20 4.63
N LEU A 44 8.56 1.34 3.53
CA LEU A 44 9.29 0.23 2.91
C LEU A 44 10.29 -0.47 3.86
N VAL A 45 11.01 0.30 4.70
CA VAL A 45 11.94 -0.26 5.70
C VAL A 45 11.19 -0.97 6.82
N ALA A 46 10.08 -0.40 7.29
CA ALA A 46 9.24 -1.04 8.30
C ALA A 46 8.55 -2.31 7.77
N GLU A 47 8.05 -2.30 6.53
CA GLU A 47 7.47 -3.45 5.84
C GLU A 47 8.50 -4.57 5.63
N THR A 48 9.73 -4.21 5.23
CA THR A 48 10.84 -5.16 5.08
C THR A 48 11.24 -5.78 6.43
N HIS A 49 11.29 -4.98 7.50
CA HIS A 49 11.62 -5.49 8.83
C HIS A 49 10.48 -6.35 9.41
N LEU A 50 9.23 -5.91 9.27
CA LEU A 50 8.05 -6.68 9.66
C LEU A 50 7.93 -7.99 8.89
N SER A 51 8.40 -8.04 7.65
CA SER A 51 8.43 -9.26 6.85
C SER A 51 9.31 -10.34 7.48
N GLN A 52 10.32 -9.91 8.25
CA GLN A 52 11.24 -10.81 8.94
C GLN A 52 10.75 -11.20 10.34
N ILE A 53 10.07 -10.30 11.06
CA ILE A 53 9.71 -10.52 12.47
C ILE A 53 8.25 -10.94 12.70
N ALA A 54 7.35 -10.62 11.77
CA ALA A 54 5.91 -10.85 11.91
C ALA A 54 5.23 -11.00 10.53
N PRO A 55 5.61 -12.03 9.74
CA PRO A 55 5.10 -12.20 8.37
C PRO A 55 3.58 -12.35 8.30
N SER A 56 2.96 -13.00 9.30
CA SER A 56 1.50 -13.12 9.40
C SER A 56 0.80 -11.75 9.38
N ARG A 57 1.41 -10.74 10.00
CA ARG A 57 0.81 -9.40 10.10
C ARG A 57 0.78 -8.65 8.78
N ILE A 58 1.74 -8.93 7.89
CA ILE A 58 1.78 -8.31 6.56
C ILE A 58 0.68 -8.88 5.68
N ILE A 59 0.44 -10.19 5.77
CA ILE A 59 -0.68 -10.83 5.09
C ILE A 59 -2.02 -10.31 5.61
N GLU A 60 -2.17 -10.13 6.92
CA GLU A 60 -3.37 -9.50 7.51
C GLU A 60 -3.58 -8.08 6.95
N TRP A 61 -2.52 -7.28 6.82
CA TRP A 61 -2.61 -5.94 6.24
C TRP A 61 -2.96 -5.94 4.76
N LEU A 62 -2.36 -6.82 3.95
CA LEU A 62 -2.76 -6.98 2.55
C LEU A 62 -4.23 -7.36 2.44
N THR A 63 -4.67 -8.25 3.33
CA THR A 63 -6.05 -8.71 3.37
C THR A 63 -6.98 -7.56 3.71
N ASP A 64 -6.67 -6.75 4.73
CA ASP A 64 -7.42 -5.56 5.10
C ASP A 64 -7.44 -4.49 3.98
N GLU A 65 -6.30 -4.23 3.32
CA GLU A 65 -6.18 -3.30 2.18
C GLU A 65 -7.13 -3.67 1.04
N LEU A 66 -7.31 -4.97 0.79
CA LEU A 66 -8.19 -5.50 -0.25
C LEU A 66 -9.60 -5.82 0.26
N ASN A 67 -9.98 -5.33 1.46
CA ASN A 67 -11.26 -5.58 2.12
C ASN A 67 -11.60 -7.07 2.30
N GLY A 68 -10.59 -7.91 2.43
CA GLY A 68 -10.68 -9.34 2.65
C GLY A 68 -10.86 -9.75 4.10
N VAL A 69 -10.86 -11.07 4.31
CA VAL A 69 -10.89 -11.70 5.63
C VAL A 69 -9.74 -12.71 5.71
N SER A 70 -8.97 -12.67 6.80
CA SER A 70 -7.92 -13.64 7.09
C SER A 70 -8.36 -14.62 8.17
N ASP A 71 -7.93 -15.87 8.04
CA ASP A 71 -8.06 -16.91 9.05
C ASP A 71 -6.70 -17.63 9.25
N ALA A 72 -6.62 -18.55 10.22
CA ALA A 72 -5.38 -19.28 10.51
C ALA A 72 -4.89 -20.16 9.34
N ASN A 73 -5.79 -20.57 8.46
CA ASN A 73 -5.58 -21.49 7.35
C ASN A 73 -5.60 -20.79 5.99
N GLY A 74 -5.80 -19.47 5.92
CA GLY A 74 -5.90 -18.80 4.62
C GLY A 74 -6.41 -17.36 4.66
N ILE A 75 -6.63 -16.81 3.48
CA ILE A 75 -7.23 -15.49 3.26
C ILE A 75 -8.29 -15.57 2.17
N ARG A 76 -9.30 -14.72 2.29
CA ARG A 76 -10.35 -14.54 1.30
C ARG A 76 -10.39 -13.08 0.87
N LEU A 77 -10.25 -12.84 -0.42
CA LEU A 77 -10.21 -11.50 -1.01
C LEU A 77 -11.43 -11.29 -1.93
N PRO A 78 -12.30 -10.31 -1.65
CA PRO A 78 -13.39 -9.95 -2.55
C PRO A 78 -12.84 -9.13 -3.72
N LEU A 79 -12.76 -9.76 -4.89
CA LEU A 79 -12.18 -9.18 -6.11
C LEU A 79 -13.30 -8.90 -7.14
N MET A 80 -14.35 -8.22 -6.70
CA MET A 80 -15.49 -7.88 -7.54
C MET A 80 -15.06 -6.96 -8.70
N GLY A 81 -15.29 -7.41 -9.93
CA GLY A 81 -14.91 -6.68 -11.15
C GLY A 81 -13.65 -7.22 -11.85
N LEU A 82 -12.95 -8.19 -11.24
CA LEU A 82 -11.91 -8.97 -11.89
C LEU A 82 -12.44 -10.35 -12.28
N THR A 83 -11.88 -10.91 -13.34
CA THR A 83 -12.11 -12.31 -13.73
C THR A 83 -10.96 -13.19 -13.24
N PRO A 84 -11.15 -14.52 -13.16
CA PRO A 84 -10.07 -15.43 -12.79
C PRO A 84 -8.82 -15.29 -13.67
N ASP A 85 -8.98 -14.97 -14.96
CA ASP A 85 -7.87 -14.74 -15.90
C ASP A 85 -7.06 -13.48 -15.58
N ASP A 86 -7.64 -12.52 -14.85
CA ASP A 86 -6.96 -11.29 -14.42
C ASP A 86 -6.18 -11.48 -13.12
N VAL A 87 -6.24 -12.66 -12.49
CA VAL A 87 -5.68 -12.91 -11.16
C VAL A 87 -4.63 -14.00 -11.22
N ASP A 88 -3.37 -13.63 -10.99
CA ASP A 88 -2.27 -14.56 -10.84
C ASP A 88 -1.82 -14.62 -9.38
N VAL A 89 -1.74 -15.84 -8.86
CA VAL A 89 -1.20 -16.12 -7.53
C VAL A 89 -0.08 -17.12 -7.66
N SER A 90 1.11 -16.72 -7.25
CA SER A 90 2.29 -17.58 -7.25
C SER A 90 3.01 -17.53 -5.92
N VAL A 91 3.70 -18.61 -5.57
CA VAL A 91 4.54 -18.67 -4.38
C VAL A 91 5.99 -18.79 -4.82
N SER A 92 6.83 -17.92 -4.29
CA SER A 92 8.29 -18.01 -4.44
C SER A 92 8.91 -18.31 -3.08
N THR A 93 10.00 -19.07 -3.06
CA THR A 93 10.76 -19.31 -1.84
C THR A 93 12.19 -18.85 -2.07
N ASP A 94 12.64 -17.91 -1.25
CA ASP A 94 14.00 -17.38 -1.27
C ASP A 94 14.59 -17.44 0.14
N ASN A 95 15.80 -17.98 0.27
CA ASN A 95 16.50 -18.10 1.55
C ASN A 95 15.68 -18.75 2.70
N GLY A 96 14.78 -19.67 2.37
CA GLY A 96 13.92 -20.37 3.34
C GLY A 96 12.68 -19.58 3.79
N ILE A 97 12.44 -18.40 3.22
CA ILE A 97 11.23 -17.61 3.43
C ILE A 97 10.35 -17.76 2.18
N SER A 98 9.17 -18.36 2.36
CA SER A 98 8.17 -18.43 1.31
C SER A 98 7.39 -17.12 1.25
N SER A 99 7.15 -16.61 0.04
CA SER A 99 6.45 -15.36 -0.24
C SER A 99 5.34 -15.59 -1.26
N LEU A 100 4.17 -15.02 -0.99
CA LEU A 100 3.03 -14.96 -1.88
C LEU A 100 3.17 -13.75 -2.81
N LYS A 101 3.14 -14.00 -4.11
CA LYS A 101 3.00 -12.98 -5.14
C LYS A 101 1.55 -12.99 -5.64
N LEU A 102 0.89 -11.83 -5.52
CA LEU A 102 -0.46 -11.58 -5.99
C LEU A 102 -0.41 -10.52 -7.09
N SER A 103 -0.85 -10.89 -8.30
CA SER A 103 -1.00 -9.98 -9.43
C SER A 103 -2.49 -9.87 -9.77
N LEU A 104 -3.01 -8.64 -9.79
CA LEU A 104 -4.39 -8.33 -10.14
C LEU A 104 -4.39 -7.39 -11.36
N GLY A 105 -4.68 -7.95 -12.53
CA GLY A 105 -4.58 -7.30 -13.83
C GLY A 105 -3.19 -6.69 -14.08
N ASP A 106 -3.14 -5.59 -14.82
CA ASP A 106 -1.88 -4.89 -15.13
C ASP A 106 -1.44 -3.85 -14.07
N HIS A 107 -2.22 -3.65 -13.01
CA HIS A 107 -2.12 -2.44 -12.18
C HIS A 107 -1.64 -2.70 -10.75
N ILE A 108 -1.88 -3.90 -10.21
CA ILE A 108 -1.58 -4.22 -8.83
C ILE A 108 -0.73 -5.48 -8.80
N GLU A 109 0.50 -5.34 -8.31
CA GLU A 109 1.40 -6.44 -7.99
C GLU A 109 1.83 -6.28 -6.54
N ARG A 110 1.67 -7.35 -5.75
CA ARG A 110 2.03 -7.39 -4.33
C ARG A 110 2.83 -8.64 -4.05
N VAL A 111 3.90 -8.51 -3.29
CA VAL A 111 4.69 -9.62 -2.78
C VAL A 111 4.69 -9.51 -1.27
N VAL A 112 4.17 -10.53 -0.59
CA VAL A 112 4.08 -10.59 0.87
C VAL A 112 4.64 -11.90 1.38
N PRO A 113 5.37 -11.91 2.50
CA PRO A 113 5.88 -13.15 3.08
C PRO A 113 4.72 -14.00 3.62
N LEU A 114 4.79 -15.31 3.42
CA LEU A 114 3.87 -16.27 4.00
C LEU A 114 4.14 -16.47 5.51
N PRO A 115 3.14 -16.89 6.29
CA PRO A 115 3.32 -17.19 7.70
C PRO A 115 4.33 -18.34 7.90
N LEU A 116 4.97 -18.38 9.06
CA LEU A 116 5.94 -19.43 9.38
C LEU A 116 5.30 -20.83 9.30
N GLY A 117 5.96 -21.76 8.61
CA GLY A 117 5.48 -23.13 8.43
C GLY A 117 4.55 -23.33 7.23
N VAL A 118 4.18 -22.26 6.51
CA VAL A 118 3.46 -22.36 5.24
C VAL A 118 4.47 -22.40 4.09
N VAL A 119 4.41 -23.47 3.29
CA VAL A 119 5.34 -23.67 2.16
C VAL A 119 4.70 -23.40 0.82
N ASN A 120 3.38 -23.51 0.74
CA ASN A 120 2.65 -23.30 -0.49
C ASN A 120 1.23 -22.80 -0.22
N VAL A 121 0.51 -22.44 -1.27
CA VAL A 121 -0.91 -22.07 -1.18
C VAL A 121 -1.73 -22.82 -2.23
N SER A 122 -3.01 -22.98 -1.95
CA SER A 122 -4.02 -23.40 -2.92
C SER A 122 -4.99 -22.25 -3.15
N THR A 123 -5.41 -22.03 -4.38
CA THR A 123 -6.36 -20.97 -4.73
C THR A 123 -7.65 -21.54 -5.29
N GLU A 124 -8.77 -20.93 -4.92
CA GLU A 124 -10.10 -21.26 -5.42
C GLU A 124 -10.87 -19.96 -5.67
N TRP A 125 -11.59 -19.91 -6.79
CA TRP A 125 -12.43 -18.76 -7.14
C TRP A 125 -13.91 -19.08 -6.89
N ASN A 126 -14.56 -18.29 -6.04
CA ASN A 126 -15.95 -18.48 -5.64
C ASN A 126 -16.72 -17.15 -5.75
N GLU A 127 -17.55 -17.01 -6.78
CA GLU A 127 -18.51 -15.90 -6.96
C GLU A 127 -17.88 -14.51 -6.77
N GLY A 128 -16.72 -14.25 -7.39
CA GLY A 128 -16.02 -12.96 -7.28
C GLY A 128 -15.13 -12.82 -6.04
N ASN A 129 -14.94 -13.91 -5.29
CA ASN A 129 -13.98 -13.99 -4.20
C ASN A 129 -12.85 -14.94 -4.60
N LEU A 130 -11.62 -14.52 -4.34
CA LEU A 130 -10.45 -15.37 -4.35
C LEU A 130 -10.22 -15.92 -2.94
N GLU A 131 -10.31 -17.22 -2.78
CA GLU A 131 -9.95 -17.92 -1.55
C GLU A 131 -8.55 -18.51 -1.72
N ILE A 132 -7.64 -18.17 -0.81
CA ILE A 132 -6.25 -18.64 -0.77
C ILE A 132 -6.07 -19.42 0.52
N LYS A 133 -5.87 -20.73 0.41
CA LYS A 133 -5.63 -21.63 1.54
C LYS A 133 -4.14 -21.85 1.71
N PHE A 134 -3.64 -21.67 2.93
CA PHE A 134 -2.26 -21.94 3.31
C PHE A 134 -2.03 -23.45 3.45
N LEU A 135 -0.99 -23.92 2.77
CA LEU A 135 -0.54 -25.30 2.84
C LEU A 135 0.75 -25.35 3.65
N SER A 136 0.65 -25.90 4.85
CA SER A 136 1.80 -26.16 5.70
C SER A 136 2.48 -27.46 5.31
N ASP A 137 3.81 -27.48 5.37
CA ASP A 137 4.57 -28.72 5.24
C ASP A 137 4.29 -29.55 6.48
N SER A 138 3.60 -30.67 6.30
CA SER A 138 3.33 -31.61 7.39
C SER A 138 4.63 -32.37 7.67
N ALA A 139 5.38 -31.91 8.66
CA ALA A 139 6.46 -32.69 9.28
C ALA A 139 5.89 -33.79 10.17
#